data_AF-A0A1G8MXD4-F1
#
_entry.id   AF-A0A1G8MXD4-F1
#
_cell.length_a   1.000
_cell.length_b   1.000
_cell.length_c   1.000
_cell.angle_alpha   90.00
_cell.angle_beta   90.00
_cell.angle_gamma   90.00
#
_symmetry.space_group_name_H-M   'P 1'
#
loop_
_entity.id
_entity.type
_entity.pdbx_description
1 polymer ?
#
loop_
_entity_poly.entity_id
_entity_poly.type
_entity_poly.pdbx_seq_one_letter_code
_entity_poly.pdbx_strand_id
1 'polypeptide(L)' 'MIRCFDSMSAPTLKEVKSLPPVIAIDEYKGDTNEGKYQVVIADGDTRAPLDILPNRSVEKKDYG' A
#
# COMPACT_ATOMS: atom_id res chain seq x y z
N MET A 1 -6.03 24.17 4.64
CA MET A 1 -6.68 23.07 3.89
C MET A 1 -6.13 21.76 4.43
N ILE A 2 -6.93 21.02 5.20
CA ILE A 2 -6.54 19.70 5.72
C ILE A 2 -6.89 18.69 4.62
N ARG A 3 -5.93 17.85 4.21
CA ARG A 3 -6.17 16.78 3.26
C ARG A 3 -6.83 15.63 4.03
N CYS A 4 -7.95 15.09 3.55
CA CYS A 4 -8.63 13.95 4.19
C CYS A 4 -7.69 12.75 4.40
N PHE A 5 -6.65 12.64 3.57
CA PHE A 5 -5.58 11.66 3.73
C PHE A 5 -4.87 11.76 5.09
N ASP A 6 -4.54 12.97 5.54
CA ASP A 6 -3.82 13.18 6.80
C ASP A 6 -4.68 12.76 8.00
N SER A 7 -5.99 13.04 7.97
CA SER A 7 -6.88 12.65 9.08
C SER A 7 -7.18 11.15 9.11
N MET A 8 -7.26 10.49 7.94
CA MET A 8 -7.56 9.07 7.86
C MET A 8 -6.34 8.18 8.15
N SER A 9 -5.14 8.64 7.78
CA SER A 9 -3.90 7.87 7.96
C SER A 9 -3.26 8.06 9.34
N ALA A 10 -3.46 9.20 10.00
CA ALA A 10 -2.90 9.49 11.32
C ALA A 10 -3.00 8.34 12.36
N PRO A 11 -4.15 7.64 12.53
CA PRO A 11 -4.24 6.54 13.50
C PRO A 11 -3.55 5.24 13.06
N THR A 12 -3.21 5.10 11.78
CA THR A 12 -2.54 3.91 11.21
C THR A 12 -1.04 4.10 11.00
N LEU A 13 -0.52 5.31 11.14
CA LEU A 13 0.91 5.60 11.03
C LEU A 13 1.66 5.01 12.22
N LYS A 14 2.52 4.02 11.95
CA LYS A 14 3.58 3.60 12.88
C LYS A 14 4.76 4.54 12.74
N GLU A 15 5.48 4.78 13.83
CA GLU A 15 6.72 5.57 13.80
C GLU A 15 7.77 4.85 12.93
N VAL A 16 8.10 5.45 11.78
CA VAL A 16 9.13 4.95 10.87
C VAL A 16 10.41 5.73 11.15
N LYS A 17 11.49 5.04 11.52
CA LYS A 17 12.78 5.68 11.85
C LYS A 17 13.38 6.47 10.67
N SER A 18 13.24 5.95 9.44
CA SER A 18 13.57 6.67 8.21
C SER A 18 12.81 6.07 7.05
N LEU A 19 12.20 6.92 6.22
CA LEU A 19 11.66 6.49 4.93
C LEU A 19 12.81 6.35 3.93
N PRO A 20 12.85 5.28 3.10
CA PRO A 20 13.82 5.21 2.02
C PRO A 20 13.63 6.40 1.06
N PRO A 21 14.73 6.91 0.47
CA PRO A 21 14.67 8.08 -0.42
C PRO A 21 13.90 7.80 -1.71
N VAL A 22 13.83 6.53 -2.12
CA VAL A 22 13.15 6.07 -3.33
C VAL A 22 12.32 4.83 -3.00
N ILE A 23 11.06 4.85 -3.43
CA ILE A 23 10.17 3.69 -3.39
C ILE A 23 9.71 3.38 -4.81
N ALA A 24 9.60 2.09 -5.12
CA ALA A 24 9.02 1.58 -6.35
C ALA A 24 7.65 0.97 -6.05
N ILE A 25 6.68 1.21 -6.94
CA ILE A 25 5.34 0.63 -6.87
C ILE A 25 5.14 -0.16 -8.15
N ASP A 26 4.86 -1.45 -8.05
CA ASP A 26 4.67 -2.33 -9.20
C ASP A 26 3.52 -3.32 -9.00
N GLU A 27 3.06 -3.91 -10.09
CA GLU A 27 2.07 -4.98 -10.10
C GLU A 27 2.79 -6.34 -9.99
N TYR A 28 2.49 -7.07 -8.93
CA TYR A 28 3.00 -8.41 -8.72
C TYR A 28 1.91 -9.45 -8.99
N LYS A 29 2.20 -10.37 -9.90
CA LYS A 29 1.34 -11.53 -10.17
C LYS A 29 1.68 -12.64 -9.17
N GLY A 30 0.99 -12.65 -8.03
CA GLY A 30 1.10 -13.73 -7.04
C GLY A 30 0.19 -14.90 -7.37
N ASP A 31 0.67 -16.13 -7.18
CA ASP A 31 -0.16 -17.35 -7.20
C ASP A 31 -0.94 -17.50 -5.88
N THR A 32 -1.66 -16.44 -5.46
CA THR A 32 -2.48 -16.48 -4.25
C THR A 32 -3.96 -16.56 -4.62
N ASN A 33 -4.73 -17.30 -3.80
CA ASN A 33 -6.17 -17.50 -3.99
C ASN A 33 -7.02 -16.22 -3.82
N GLU A 34 -6.39 -15.08 -3.53
CA GLU A 34 -7.06 -13.82 -3.17
C GLU A 34 -7.14 -12.81 -4.32
N GLY A 35 -6.56 -13.11 -5.50
CA GLY A 35 -6.64 -12.25 -6.68
C GLY A 35 -5.41 -12.37 -7.56
N LYS A 36 -5.59 -12.27 -8.88
CA LYS A 36 -4.53 -12.51 -9.88
C LYS A 36 -3.36 -11.52 -9.81
N TYR A 37 -3.59 -10.34 -9.25
CA TYR A 37 -2.61 -9.26 -9.18
C TYR A 37 -2.69 -8.54 -7.83
N GLN A 38 -1.53 -8.35 -7.20
CA GLN A 38 -1.35 -7.60 -5.97
C GLN A 38 -0.40 -6.42 -6.24
N VAL A 39 -0.51 -5.37 -5.43
CA VAL A 39 0.42 -4.22 -5.53
C VAL A 39 1.59 -4.49 -4.60
N VAL A 40 2.81 -4.37 -5.11
CA VAL A 40 4.04 -4.46 -4.30
C VAL A 40 4.65 -3.08 -4.18
N ILE A 41 5.03 -2.74 -2.95
CA ILE A 41 5.88 -1.60 -2.65
C ILE A 41 7.27 -2.17 -2.41
N ALA A 42 8.27 -1.68 -3.14
CA ALA A 42 9.65 -2.12 -3.03
C ALA A 42 10.59 -0.94 -2.78
N ASP A 43 11.75 -1.25 -2.21
CA ASP A 43 12.86 -0.31 -2.11
C ASP A 43 13.38 0.02 -3.51
N GLY A 44 13.52 1.30 -3.83
CA GLY A 44 13.85 1.75 -5.18
C GLY A 44 15.24 1.34 -5.65
N ASP A 45 16.18 1.14 -4.72
CA ASP A 45 17.58 0.83 -5.03
C ASP A 45 17.82 -0.68 -5.06
N THR A 46 17.41 -1.37 -3.98
CA THR A 46 17.65 -2.81 -3.80
C THR A 46 16.61 -3.69 -4.49
N ARG A 47 15.46 -3.12 -4.89
CA ARG A 47 14.27 -3.84 -5.37
C ARG A 47 13.70 -4.84 -4.36
N ALA A 48 14.13 -4.78 -3.10
CA ALA A 48 13.59 -5.63 -2.05
C ALA A 48 12.14 -5.23 -1.75
N PRO A 49 11.20 -6.20 -1.62
CA PRO A 49 9.82 -5.88 -1.27
C PRO A 49 9.77 -5.30 0.15
N LEU A 50 9.19 -4.11 0.27
CA LEU A 50 8.90 -3.45 1.54
C LEU A 50 7.53 -3.86 2.07
N ASP A 51 6.55 -3.97 1.18
CA ASP A 51 5.20 -4.40 1.52
C ASP A 51 4.46 -4.98 0.29
N ILE A 52 3.48 -5.84 0.54
CA ILE A 52 2.58 -6.38 -0.48
C ILE A 52 1.16 -6.08 -0.04
N LEU A 53 0.50 -5.18 -0.78
CA LEU A 53 -0.86 -4.80 -0.45
C LEU A 53 -1.83 -5.90 -0.91
N PRO A 54 -2.64 -6.45 0.00
CA PRO A 54 -3.66 -7.44 -0.35
C PRO A 54 -4.71 -6.82 -1.27
N ASN A 55 -5.47 -7.69 -1.95
CA ASN A 55 -6.44 -7.30 -2.96
C ASN A 55 -7.30 -6.08 -2.54
N ARG A 56 -7.26 -5.04 -3.38
CA ARG A 56 -7.98 -3.77 -3.25
C ARG A 56 -9.50 -3.86 -3.49
N SER A 57 -10.12 -5.02 -3.26
CA SER A 57 -11.56 -5.18 -3.46
C SER A 57 -12.29 -4.33 -2.43
N VAL A 58 -12.80 -3.20 -2.89
CA VAL A 58 -13.63 -2.31 -2.09
C VAL A 58 -15.04 -2.88 -2.17
N GLU A 59 -15.54 -3.45 -1.06
CA GLU A 59 -16.98 -3.59 -0.91
C GLU A 59 -17.57 -2.18 -0.98
N LYS A 60 -18.39 -1.91 -1.99
CA LYS A 60 -19.17 -0.68 -2.03
C LYS A 60 -20.09 -0.67 -0.82
N LYS A 61 -19.76 0.11 0.19
CA LYS A 61 -20.73 0.49 1.21
C LYS A 61 -21.54 1.63 0.60
N ASP A 62 -22.73 1.30 0.13
CA ASP A 62 -23.74 2.29 -0.21
C ASP A 62 -24.10 3.04 1.08
N TYR A 63 -23.55 4.24 1.23
CA TYR A 63 -23.98 5.18 2.26
C TYR A 63 -25.26 5.83 1.74
N GLY A 64 -26.39 5.14 1.95
CA GLY A 64 -27.74 5.69 1.78
C GLY A 64 -28.12 6.68 2.88
#